data_AF-A0A920LNM3-F1
#
_entry.id   AF-A0A920LNM3-F1
#
_cell.length_a   1.000
_cell.length_b   1.000
_cell.length_c   1.000
_cell.angle_alpha   90.00
_cell.angle_beta   90.00
_cell.angle_gamma   90.00
#
_symmetry.space_group_name_H-M   'P 1'
#
loop_
_entity.id
_entity.type
_entity.pdbx_description
1 polymer ?
#
loop_
_entity_poly.entity_id
_entity_poly.type
_entity_poly.pdbx_seq_one_letter_code
_entity_poly.pdbx_strand_id
1 'polypeptide(L)'
;MSWPIISSTVTTLMVFLPLLFWPGIVGQFMKYLPITVMSVLIASLFMALIFIPVLGGVIGKKSVPKGVISATAPRSYRWTLKKAIRYPVLTMMTVIGIIVGSFSVYLVAGYGAPSSRISSRSRQACRFWRVAICRRRNVTRW
;
A
#
# COMPACT_ATOMS: atom_id res chain seq x y z
N MET A 1 7.68 14.97 12.86
CA MET A 1 7.40 14.45 11.51
C MET A 1 7.23 12.93 11.44
N SER A 2 7.28 12.20 12.57
CA SER A 2 7.19 10.72 12.62
C SER A 2 5.78 10.14 12.64
N TRP A 3 4.74 10.98 12.81
CA TRP A 3 3.33 10.59 12.86
C TRP A 3 2.87 9.68 11.69
N PRO A 4 3.28 9.90 10.42
CA PRO A 4 2.84 9.05 9.32
C PRO A 4 3.30 7.61 9.44
N ILE A 5 4.53 7.40 9.92
CA ILE A 5 5.17 6.08 10.01
C ILE A 5 4.43 5.24 11.06
N ILE A 6 4.19 5.84 12.23
CA ILE A 6 3.46 5.21 13.33
C ILE A 6 2.02 4.90 12.88
N SER A 7 1.33 5.84 12.22
CA SER A 7 -0.05 5.64 11.74
C SER A 7 -0.21 4.51 10.71
N SER A 8 0.75 4.37 9.79
CA SER A 8 0.73 3.29 8.79
C SER A 8 1.02 1.92 9.42
N THR A 9 1.88 1.87 10.44
CA THR A 9 2.11 0.63 11.19
C THR A 9 0.90 0.25 12.02
N VAL A 10 0.29 1.19 12.76
CA VAL A 10 -0.87 0.92 13.62
C VAL A 10 -2.08 0.43 12.81
N THR A 11 -2.35 1.01 11.65
CA THR A 11 -3.43 0.51 10.76
C THR A 11 -3.17 -0.91 10.28
N THR A 12 -1.90 -1.28 10.05
CA THR A 12 -1.51 -2.68 9.78
C THR A 12 -1.76 -3.57 11.00
N LEU A 13 -1.46 -3.09 12.21
CA LEU A 13 -1.72 -3.83 13.46
C LEU A 13 -3.22 -4.11 13.66
N MET A 14 -4.06 -3.10 13.40
CA MET A 14 -5.51 -3.16 13.59
C MET A 14 -6.19 -4.21 12.69
N VAL A 15 -5.67 -4.45 11.48
CA VAL A 15 -6.23 -5.47 10.56
C VAL A 15 -6.07 -6.89 11.10
N PHE A 16 -5.02 -7.16 11.86
CA PHE A 16 -4.76 -8.50 12.41
C PHE A 16 -5.34 -8.72 13.82
N LEU A 17 -5.73 -7.64 14.52
CA LEU A 17 -6.44 -7.74 15.80
C LEU A 17 -7.70 -8.63 15.76
N PRO A 18 -8.61 -8.53 14.77
CA PRO A 18 -9.82 -9.37 14.73
C PRO A 18 -9.50 -10.86 14.54
N LEU A 19 -8.36 -11.19 13.93
CA LEU A 19 -7.92 -12.59 13.75
C LEU A 19 -7.43 -13.22 15.07
N LEU A 20 -7.01 -12.40 16.04
CA LEU A 20 -6.55 -12.88 17.35
C LEU A 20 -7.70 -13.37 18.25
N PHE A 21 -8.93 -12.95 17.96
CA PHE A 21 -10.14 -13.24 18.74
C PHE A 21 -10.89 -14.50 18.26
N TRP A 22 -10.31 -15.32 17.38
CA TRP A 22 -10.98 -16.54 16.88
C TRP A 22 -10.77 -17.74 17.84
N PRO A 23 -11.81 -18.25 18.51
CA PRO A 23 -11.71 -19.41 19.40
C PRO A 23 -11.63 -20.73 18.62
N GLY A 24 -10.72 -21.64 19.00
CA GLY A 24 -10.63 -22.99 18.45
C GLY A 24 -9.24 -23.63 18.60
N ILE A 25 -9.16 -24.97 18.60
CA ILE A 25 -7.90 -25.74 18.69
C ILE A 25 -6.97 -25.45 17.50
N VAL A 26 -7.54 -25.25 16.30
CA VAL A 26 -6.80 -24.81 15.09
C VAL A 26 -6.38 -23.33 15.18
N GLY A 27 -7.07 -22.54 16.00
CA GLY A 27 -6.81 -21.12 16.22
C GLY A 27 -5.53 -20.84 17.00
N GLN A 28 -5.10 -21.76 17.89
CA GLN A 28 -3.84 -21.58 18.62
C GLN A 28 -2.62 -21.57 17.71
N PHE A 29 -2.58 -22.44 16.69
CA PHE A 29 -1.51 -22.44 15.70
C PHE A 29 -1.56 -21.21 14.78
N MET A 30 -2.77 -20.78 14.39
CA MET A 30 -2.96 -19.60 13.54
C MET A 30 -2.67 -18.28 14.25
N LYS A 31 -2.73 -18.23 15.58
CA LYS A 31 -2.37 -17.05 16.37
C LYS A 31 -0.86 -16.76 16.38
N TYR A 32 0.00 -17.77 16.19
CA TYR A 32 1.45 -17.55 16.11
C TYR A 32 1.88 -16.77 14.87
N LEU A 33 1.15 -16.90 13.75
CA LEU A 33 1.50 -16.24 12.49
C LEU A 33 1.42 -14.70 12.60
N PRO A 34 0.30 -14.11 13.05
CA PRO A 34 0.21 -12.66 13.22
C PRO A 34 1.13 -12.13 14.34
N ILE A 35 1.31 -12.87 15.44
CA ILE A 35 2.14 -12.43 16.57
C ILE A 35 3.59 -12.19 16.14
N THR A 36 4.16 -13.11 15.36
CA THR A 36 5.54 -12.99 14.87
C THR A 36 5.72 -11.79 13.93
N VAL A 37 4.72 -11.52 13.08
CA VAL A 37 4.73 -10.36 12.20
C VAL A 37 4.63 -9.07 13.03
N MET A 38 3.76 -9.01 14.03
CA MET A 38 3.63 -7.83 14.90
C MET A 38 4.94 -7.46 15.60
N SER A 39 5.63 -8.44 16.19
CA SER A 39 6.87 -8.17 16.92
C SER A 39 7.97 -7.65 15.98
N VAL A 40 8.08 -8.21 14.78
CA VAL A 40 9.06 -7.77 13.77
C VAL A 40 8.75 -6.35 13.26
N LEU A 41 7.47 -6.00 13.03
CA LEU A 41 7.11 -4.65 12.61
C LEU A 41 7.40 -3.61 13.71
N ILE A 42 7.11 -3.92 14.97
CA ILE A 42 7.41 -3.04 16.10
C ILE A 42 8.92 -2.85 16.25
N ALA A 43 9.69 -3.94 16.15
CA ALA A 43 11.15 -3.87 16.19
C ALA A 43 11.73 -3.01 15.04
N SER A 44 11.21 -3.19 13.82
CA SER A 44 11.61 -2.40 12.66
C SER A 44 11.23 -0.93 12.80
N LEU A 45 10.05 -0.62 13.33
CA LEU A 45 9.60 0.75 13.60
C LEU A 45 10.55 1.46 14.57
N PHE A 46 10.94 0.78 15.65
CA PHE A 46 11.84 1.35 16.66
C PHE A 46 13.23 1.60 16.09
N MET A 47 13.77 0.63 15.34
CA MET A 47 15.05 0.77 14.64
C MET A 47 15.04 1.95 13.66
N ALA A 48 13.98 2.10 12.86
CA ALA A 48 13.83 3.20 11.93
C ALA A 48 13.75 4.57 12.64
N LEU A 49 12.97 4.68 13.73
CA LEU A 49 12.82 5.93 14.48
C LEU A 49 14.12 6.41 15.12
N ILE A 50 15.03 5.50 15.47
CA ILE A 50 16.36 5.85 15.98
C ILE A 50 17.33 6.17 14.84
N PHE A 51 17.34 5.36 13.78
CA PHE A 51 18.30 5.53 12.68
C PHE A 51 18.05 6.79 11.84
N ILE A 52 16.78 7.11 11.52
CA ILE A 52 16.43 8.27 10.69
C ILE A 52 16.97 9.60 11.26
N PRO A 53 16.77 9.94 12.55
CA PRO A 53 17.32 11.17 13.12
C PRO A 53 18.84 11.10 13.29
N VAL A 54 19.41 9.95 13.64
CA VAL A 54 20.86 9.79 13.81
C VAL A 54 21.59 10.00 12.48
N LEU A 55 21.14 9.32 11.41
CA LEU A 55 21.68 9.51 10.07
C LEU A 55 21.40 10.91 9.52
N GLY A 56 20.21 11.46 9.79
CA GLY A 56 19.85 12.83 9.43
C GLY A 56 20.76 13.88 10.07
N GLY A 57 21.15 13.70 11.33
CA GLY A 57 22.08 14.57 12.03
C GLY A 57 23.52 14.49 11.53
N VAL A 58 23.99 13.29 11.15
CA VAL A 58 25.36 13.06 10.68
C VAL A 58 25.54 13.46 9.21
N ILE A 59 24.54 13.21 8.35
CA ILE A 59 24.64 13.40 6.88
C ILE A 59 23.99 14.71 6.42
N GLY A 60 23.05 15.28 7.19
CA GLY A 60 22.15 16.36 6.78
C GLY A 60 22.73 17.76 6.56
N LYS A 61 24.06 17.94 6.52
CA LYS A 61 24.71 19.25 6.35
C LYS A 61 24.64 19.83 4.93
N LYS A 62 24.02 19.16 3.95
CA LYS A 62 23.86 19.70 2.59
C LYS A 62 22.47 20.28 2.39
N SER A 63 22.36 21.60 2.50
CA SER A 63 21.18 22.38 2.13
C SER A 63 20.88 22.17 0.64
N VAL A 64 20.03 21.21 0.30
CA VAL A 64 19.59 21.04 -1.08
C VAL A 64 18.77 22.27 -1.47
N PRO A 65 19.19 23.06 -2.48
CA PRO A 65 18.41 24.22 -2.90
C PRO A 65 17.00 23.77 -3.30
N LYS A 66 15.97 24.45 -2.80
CA LYS A 66 14.55 24.10 -3.05
C LYS A 66 14.21 23.99 -4.55
N GLY A 67 15.02 24.63 -5.41
CA GLY A 67 14.91 24.56 -6.87
C GLY A 67 15.42 23.25 -7.51
N VAL A 68 16.41 22.56 -6.93
CA VAL A 68 17.06 21.41 -7.59
C VAL A 68 16.20 20.15 -7.54
N ILE A 69 15.54 19.90 -6.41
CA ILE A 69 14.57 18.79 -6.26
C ILE A 69 13.39 18.97 -7.23
N SER A 70 13.01 20.22 -7.42
CA SER A 70 11.97 20.60 -8.36
C SER A 70 12.48 20.42 -9.81
N ALA A 71 13.70 20.84 -10.14
CA ALA A 71 14.30 20.66 -11.47
C ALA A 71 14.47 19.19 -11.90
N THR A 72 14.72 18.28 -10.96
CA THR A 72 14.86 16.83 -11.22
C THR A 72 13.51 16.13 -11.42
N ALA A 73 12.41 16.67 -10.89
CA ALA A 73 11.10 16.05 -11.06
C ALA A 73 10.59 16.20 -12.52
N PRO A 74 10.15 15.11 -13.17
CA PRO A 74 9.69 15.15 -14.55
C PRO A 74 8.53 16.15 -14.72
N ARG A 75 8.57 16.95 -15.79
CA ARG A 75 7.57 18.02 -16.06
C ARG A 75 6.14 17.48 -16.05
N SER A 76 5.94 16.25 -16.50
CA SER A 76 4.64 15.54 -16.49
C SER A 76 4.09 15.34 -15.08
N TYR A 77 4.92 14.93 -14.11
CA TYR A 77 4.51 14.76 -12.71
C TYR A 77 4.02 16.07 -12.11
N ARG A 78 4.75 17.17 -12.35
CA ARG A 78 4.40 18.49 -11.80
C ARG A 78 3.12 19.05 -12.41
N TRP A 79 2.85 18.79 -13.69
CA TRP A 79 1.63 19.21 -14.36
C TRP A 79 0.41 18.47 -13.82
N THR A 80 0.49 17.14 -13.68
CA THR A 80 -0.59 16.32 -13.11
C THR A 80 -0.82 16.64 -11.63
N LEU A 81 0.24 16.83 -10.84
CA LEU A 81 0.15 17.17 -9.42
C LEU A 81 -0.51 18.54 -9.19
N LYS A 82 -0.15 19.56 -9.98
CA LYS A 82 -0.79 20.89 -9.89
C LYS A 82 -2.28 20.85 -10.23
N LYS A 83 -2.65 20.04 -11.23
CA LYS A 83 -4.05 19.88 -11.66
C LYS A 83 -4.87 19.08 -10.65
N ALA A 84 -4.27 18.04 -10.03
CA ALA A 84 -4.90 17.24 -8.98
C ALA A 84 -5.16 18.03 -7.68
N ILE A 85 -4.25 18.91 -7.27
CA ILE A 85 -4.40 19.73 -6.05
C ILE A 85 -5.39 20.89 -6.27
N ARG A 86 -5.45 21.46 -7.47
CA ARG A 86 -6.32 22.62 -7.77
C ARG A 86 -7.81 22.25 -7.86
N TYR A 87 -8.14 21.01 -8.19
CA TYR A 87 -9.51 20.54 -8.32
C TYR A 87 -9.76 19.29 -7.46
N PRO A 88 -9.75 19.41 -6.12
CA PRO A 88 -9.94 18.26 -5.22
C PRO A 88 -11.31 17.59 -5.42
N VAL A 89 -12.34 18.37 -5.75
CA VAL A 89 -13.68 17.84 -6.06
C VAL A 89 -13.65 16.95 -7.31
N LEU A 90 -12.87 17.32 -8.34
CA LEU A 90 -12.73 16.50 -9.55
C LEU A 90 -12.00 15.19 -9.25
N THR A 91 -10.99 15.21 -8.37
CA THR A 91 -10.29 13.97 -7.96
C THR A 91 -11.21 13.01 -7.22
N MET A 92 -12.07 13.53 -6.34
CA MET A 92 -13.08 12.72 -5.64
C MET A 92 -14.10 12.15 -6.62
N MET A 93 -14.56 12.94 -7.60
CA MET A 93 -15.48 12.47 -8.64
C MET A 93 -14.87 11.37 -9.52
N THR A 94 -13.57 11.44 -9.85
CA THR A 94 -12.90 10.34 -10.59
C THR A 94 -12.81 9.06 -9.77
N VAL A 95 -12.49 9.13 -8.47
CA VAL A 95 -12.40 7.94 -7.62
C VAL A 95 -13.78 7.31 -7.45
N ILE A 96 -14.79 8.12 -7.14
CA ILE A 96 -16.17 7.67 -7.03
C ILE A 96 -16.66 7.09 -8.36
N GLY A 97 -16.34 7.73 -9.48
CA GLY A 97 -16.68 7.25 -10.82
C GLY A 97 -16.04 5.90 -11.15
N ILE A 98 -14.81 5.63 -10.72
CA ILE A 98 -14.14 4.32 -10.90
C ILE A 98 -14.79 3.25 -10.03
N ILE A 99 -15.18 3.59 -8.80
CA ILE A 99 -15.88 2.67 -7.89
C ILE A 99 -17.26 2.33 -8.47
N VAL A 100 -18.07 3.34 -8.77
CA VAL A 100 -19.40 3.17 -9.37
C VAL A 100 -19.29 2.45 -10.70
N GLY A 101 -18.34 2.84 -11.56
CA GLY A 101 -18.06 2.17 -12.82
C GLY A 101 -17.71 0.70 -12.65
N SER A 102 -16.91 0.34 -11.64
CA SER A 102 -16.63 -1.06 -11.31
C SER A 102 -17.92 -1.79 -10.92
N PHE A 103 -18.74 -1.22 -10.03
CA PHE A 103 -20.03 -1.79 -9.65
C PHE A 103 -21.01 -1.91 -10.84
N SER A 104 -21.08 -0.90 -11.71
CA SER A 104 -21.92 -0.90 -12.91
C SER A 104 -21.47 -1.94 -13.93
N VAL A 105 -20.17 -2.15 -14.11
CA VAL A 105 -19.63 -3.25 -14.93
C VAL A 105 -20.01 -4.60 -14.33
N TYR A 106 -19.96 -4.75 -12.99
CA TYR A 106 -20.42 -5.97 -12.32
C TYR A 106 -21.94 -6.20 -12.49
N LEU A 107 -22.76 -5.15 -12.58
CA LEU A 107 -24.22 -5.24 -12.73
C LEU A 107 -24.66 -5.48 -14.18
N VAL A 108 -24.05 -4.77 -15.15
CA VAL A 108 -24.37 -4.87 -16.59
C VAL A 108 -23.87 -6.19 -17.19
N ALA A 109 -22.83 -6.81 -16.62
CA ALA A 109 -22.36 -8.14 -17.02
C ALA A 109 -23.28 -9.31 -16.58
N GLY A 110 -24.47 -9.03 -16.01
CA GLY A 110 -25.57 -9.99 -15.99
C GLY A 110 -25.44 -11.19 -15.04
N TYR A 111 -25.01 -10.97 -13.78
CA TYR A 111 -25.20 -11.98 -12.72
C TYR A 111 -25.77 -11.34 -11.46
N GLY A 112 -27.10 -11.29 -11.37
CA GLY A 112 -27.77 -11.20 -10.07
C GLY A 112 -27.48 -12.47 -9.25
N ALA A 113 -26.47 -12.44 -8.38
CA ALA A 113 -26.33 -13.30 -7.20
C ALA A 113 -25.08 -12.87 -6.40
N PRO A 114 -25.24 -12.29 -5.19
CA PRO A 114 -24.18 -11.64 -4.43
C PRO A 114 -23.28 -12.57 -3.58
N SER A 115 -23.00 -13.82 -3.96
CA SER A 115 -22.36 -14.75 -3.00
C SER A 115 -21.36 -15.81 -3.48
N SER A 116 -21.17 -16.11 -4.77
CA SER A 116 -20.36 -17.30 -5.15
C SER A 116 -19.08 -17.07 -5.98
N ARG A 117 -18.83 -15.87 -6.54
CA ARG A 117 -17.73 -15.68 -7.52
C ARG A 117 -16.44 -15.03 -7.01
N ILE A 118 -16.35 -14.74 -5.72
CA ILE A 118 -15.08 -14.41 -5.02
C ILE A 118 -14.04 -15.52 -5.18
N SER A 119 -14.49 -16.77 -5.40
CA SER A 119 -13.66 -17.95 -5.71
C SER A 119 -12.86 -17.85 -7.03
N SER A 120 -13.31 -17.07 -8.02
CA SER A 120 -12.64 -17.03 -9.34
C SER A 120 -11.44 -16.06 -9.40
N ARG A 121 -11.40 -15.04 -8.52
CA ARG A 121 -10.36 -14.00 -8.53
C ARG A 121 -9.04 -14.45 -7.89
N SER A 122 -9.06 -15.52 -7.07
CA SER A 122 -7.84 -16.15 -6.54
C SER A 122 -7.01 -16.83 -7.63
N ARG A 123 -7.66 -17.43 -8.65
CA ARG A 123 -6.94 -18.07 -9.78
C ARG A 123 -6.35 -17.06 -10.77
N GLN A 124 -6.99 -15.90 -10.95
CA GLN A 124 -6.42 -14.82 -11.77
C GLN A 124 -5.28 -14.08 -11.07
N ALA A 125 -5.35 -13.89 -9.74
CA ALA A 125 -4.24 -13.33 -8.97
C ALA A 125 -2.97 -14.20 -9.08
N CYS A 126 -3.10 -15.54 -9.02
CA CYS A 126 -1.98 -16.46 -9.23
C CYS A 126 -1.39 -16.40 -10.65
N ARG A 127 -2.20 -16.17 -11.71
CA ARG A 127 -1.69 -16.00 -13.08
C ARG A 127 -0.98 -14.66 -13.25
N PHE A 128 -1.51 -13.59 -12.66
CA PHE A 128 -0.90 -12.26 -12.75
C PHE A 128 0.44 -12.20 -12.01
N TRP A 129 0.55 -12.87 -10.85
CA TRP A 129 1.83 -12.98 -10.13
C TRP A 129 2.89 -13.77 -10.90
N ARG A 130 2.50 -14.83 -11.63
CA ARG A 130 3.43 -15.62 -12.45
C ARG A 130 4.00 -14.82 -13.62
N VAL A 131 3.20 -13.95 -14.24
CA VAL A 131 3.65 -13.05 -15.32
C VAL A 131 4.48 -11.88 -14.78
N ALA A 132 4.10 -11.33 -13.62
CA ALA A 132 4.85 -10.24 -12.98
C ALA A 132 6.25 -10.69 -12.49
N ILE A 133 6.39 -11.91 -11.97
CA ILE A 133 7.69 -12.49 -11.59
C ILE A 133 8.58 -12.73 -12.82
N CYS A 134 8.03 -13.26 -13.92
CA CYS A 134 8.84 -13.47 -15.13
C CYS A 134 9.33 -12.15 -15.73
N ARG A 135 8.54 -11.08 -15.69
CA ARG A 135 8.95 -9.77 -16.21
C ARG A 135 9.99 -9.06 -15.34
N ARG A 136 10.09 -9.40 -14.05
CA ARG A 136 11.10 -8.85 -13.13
C ARG A 136 12.47 -9.53 -13.25
N ARG A 137 12.56 -10.73 -13.86
CA ARG A 137 13.83 -11.45 -14.06
C ARG A 137 14.60 -11.01 -15.31
N ASN A 138 14.00 -10.21 -16.19
CA ASN A 138 14.61 -9.71 -17.43
C ASN A 138 15.12 -8.26 -17.36
N VAL A 139 15.04 -7.62 -16.18
CA VAL A 139 15.49 -6.23 -15.91
C VAL A 139 16.59 -6.22 -14.83
N THR A 140 17.39 -7.28 -14.76
CA THR A 140 18.61 -7.36 -13.94
C THR A 140 19.78 -7.89 -14.76
N ARG A 141 19.78 -7.61 -16.06
CA ARG A 141 20.87 -7.94 -16.99
C ARG A 141 21.30 -6.70 -17.77
N TRP A 142 21.57 -5.62 -17.03
CA TRP A 142 22.47 -4.50 -17.32
C TRP A 142 22.84 -3.87 -15.97
#